data_AF-K9D571-F1
#
_entry.id   AF-K9D571-F1
#
_cell.length_a   1.000
_cell.length_b   1.000
_cell.length_c   1.000
_cell.angle_alpha   90.00
_cell.angle_beta   90.00
_cell.angle_gamma   90.00
#
_symmetry.space_group_name_H-M   'P 1'
#
loop_
_entity.id
_entity.type
_entity.pdbx_description
1 polymer ?
#
loop_
_entity_poly.entity_id
_entity_poly.type
_entity_poly.pdbx_seq_one_letter_code
_entity_poly.pdbx_strand_id
1 'polypeptide(L)' 'MNGCVKVSVGSYGDSFTEDYYFNSKYYSFNTLNVSAMKRINKDLSVFAAVENILNKEIDDLYMFGRVWCIGAEMKF' A
#
# COMPACT_ATOMS: atom_id res chain seq x y z
N MET A 1 23.71 22.56 -10.38
CA MET A 1 22.75 21.81 -11.21
C MET A 1 21.41 21.79 -10.48
N ASN A 2 20.47 22.65 -10.86
CA ASN A 2 19.16 22.74 -10.23
C ASN A 2 18.19 21.79 -10.94
N GLY A 3 18.11 20.54 -10.47
CA GLY A 3 17.14 19.57 -10.94
C GLY A 3 15.85 19.69 -10.16
N CYS A 4 14.74 20.02 -10.83
CA CYS A 4 13.40 19.96 -10.28
C CYS A 4 13.15 18.54 -9.70
N VAL A 5 13.06 18.43 -8.37
CA VAL A 5 12.67 17.20 -7.68
C VAL A 5 11.16 17.03 -7.90
N LYS A 6 10.78 16.23 -8.91
CA LYS A 6 9.40 15.79 -9.07
C LYS A 6 9.16 14.63 -8.10
N VAL A 7 8.48 14.91 -7.00
CA VAL A 7 7.80 13.88 -6.21
C VAL A 7 6.59 13.49 -7.03
N SER A 8 6.55 12.26 -7.55
CA SER A 8 5.32 11.73 -8.14
C SER A 8 4.38 11.36 -6.99
N VAL A 9 3.13 11.77 -7.17
CA VAL A 9 2.02 11.67 -6.22
C VAL A 9 1.91 10.25 -5.66
N GLY A 10 1.84 10.16 -4.33
CA GLY A 10 1.53 8.91 -3.64
C GLY A 10 0.12 8.42 -3.97
N SER A 11 -0.08 7.11 -4.07
CA SER A 11 -1.41 6.54 -4.27
C SER A 11 -2.05 6.33 -2.91
N TYR A 12 -3.29 6.80 -2.76
CA TYR A 12 -4.18 6.42 -1.68
C TYR A 12 -5.26 5.51 -2.27
N GLY A 13 -5.64 4.49 -1.51
CA GLY A 13 -6.76 3.63 -1.86
C GLY A 13 -7.47 3.18 -0.60
N ASP A 14 -8.78 3.33 -0.58
CA ASP A 14 -9.65 2.67 0.38
C ASP A 14 -10.40 1.54 -0.32
N SER A 15 -10.74 0.50 0.42
CA SER A 15 -11.57 -0.59 -0.07
C SER A 15 -12.51 -1.01 1.02
N PHE A 16 -13.80 -1.03 0.70
CA PHE A 16 -14.86 -1.43 1.61
C PHE A 16 -15.51 -2.71 1.08
N THR A 17 -15.65 -3.69 1.96
CA THR A 17 -16.30 -4.97 1.68
C THR A 17 -17.39 -5.17 2.71
N GLU A 18 -18.60 -5.41 2.22
CA GLU A 18 -19.77 -5.71 3.05
C GLU A 18 -20.28 -7.10 2.74
N ASP A 19 -20.71 -7.80 3.80
CA ASP A 19 -21.40 -9.09 3.75
C ASP A 19 -20.71 -10.13 2.86
N TYR A 20 -19.37 -10.16 2.88
CA TYR A 20 -18.60 -11.16 2.16
C TYR A 20 -18.80 -12.52 2.82
N TYR A 21 -19.50 -13.41 2.13
CA TYR A 21 -19.79 -14.74 2.64
C TYR A 21 -18.65 -15.71 2.35
N PHE A 22 -18.01 -16.21 3.41
CA PHE A 22 -16.93 -17.19 3.32
C PHE A 22 -16.96 -18.13 4.53
N ASN A 23 -16.74 -19.43 4.30
CA ASN A 23 -16.73 -20.46 5.35
C ASN A 23 -17.93 -20.37 6.33
N SER A 24 -19.13 -20.22 5.77
CA SER A 24 -20.40 -20.09 6.52
C SER A 24 -20.51 -18.88 7.46
N LYS A 25 -19.67 -17.85 7.26
CA LYS A 25 -19.69 -16.59 7.99
C LYS A 25 -19.78 -15.41 7.02
N TYR A 26 -20.30 -14.30 7.50
CA TYR A 26 -20.29 -13.02 6.78
C TYR A 26 -19.20 -12.12 7.36
N TYR A 27 -18.46 -11.47 6.47
CA TYR A 27 -17.37 -10.56 6.81
C TYR A 27 -17.64 -9.18 6.21
N SER A 28 -17.54 -8.16 7.06
CA SER A 28 -17.56 -6.76 6.63
C SER A 28 -16.30 -6.07 7.16
N PHE A 29 -15.51 -5.51 6.26
CA PHE A 29 -14.22 -4.90 6.59
C PHE A 29 -13.87 -3.75 5.65
N ASN A 30 -12.98 -2.88 6.12
CA ASN A 30 -12.39 -1.81 5.34
C ASN A 30 -10.86 -1.90 5.44
N THR A 31 -10.18 -1.66 4.33
CA THR A 31 -8.74 -1.47 4.30
C THR A 31 -8.41 -0.08 3.76
N LEU A 32 -7.46 0.59 4.40
CA LEU A 32 -6.92 1.87 3.94
C LEU A 32 -5.43 1.69 3.65
N ASN A 33 -5.02 2.05 2.43
CA ASN A 33 -3.68 1.85 1.90
C ASN A 33 -3.11 3.19 1.41
N VAL A 34 -1.83 3.45 1.70
CA VAL A 34 -1.11 4.64 1.24
C VAL A 34 0.27 4.24 0.75
N SER A 35 0.69 4.79 -0.39
CA SER A 35 2.02 4.59 -0.94
C SER A 35 2.61 5.89 -1.45
N ALA A 36 3.93 5.96 -1.53
CA ALA A 36 4.66 7.07 -2.12
C ALA A 36 5.89 6.55 -2.85
N MET A 37 6.22 7.18 -3.98
CA MET A 37 7.43 6.92 -4.75
C MET A 37 8.17 8.23 -5.00
N LYS A 38 9.49 8.20 -4.82
CA LYS A 38 10.37 9.33 -5.08
C LYS A 38 11.49 8.92 -6.03
N ARG A 39 11.58 9.61 -7.16
CA ARG A 39 12.75 9.53 -8.02
C ARG A 39 13.87 10.37 -7.43
N ILE A 40 15.00 9.74 -7.10
CA ILE A 40 16.17 10.40 -6.49
C ILE A 40 17.04 11.01 -7.59
N ASN A 41 17.30 10.26 -8.66
CA ASN A 41 18.01 10.75 -9.84
C ASN A 41 17.54 9.99 -11.09
N LYS A 42 18.24 10.15 -12.23
CA LYS A 42 17.84 9.49 -13.48
C LYS A 42 17.95 7.95 -13.42
N ASP A 43 18.71 7.41 -12.48
CA ASP A 43 19.00 5.96 -12.39
C ASP A 43 18.42 5.33 -11.12
N LEU A 44 18.00 6.11 -10.11
CA LEU A 44 17.52 5.64 -8.81
C LEU A 44 16.14 6.20 -8.46
N SER A 45 15.22 5.31 -8.08
CA SER A 45 13.93 5.62 -7.46
C SER A 45 13.74 4.81 -6.19
N VAL A 46 13.03 5.35 -5.21
CA VAL A 46 12.67 4.68 -3.96
C VAL A 46 11.16 4.71 -3.76
N PHE A 47 10.61 3.70 -3.10
CA PHE A 47 9.20 3.63 -2.75
C PHE A 47 9.00 3.23 -1.29
N ALA A 48 7.90 3.68 -0.71
CA ALA A 48 7.40 3.23 0.59
C ALA A 48 5.88 3.13 0.54
N ALA A 49 5.30 2.11 1.17
CA ALA A 49 3.86 1.93 1.30
C ALA A 49 3.50 1.37 2.67
N VAL A 50 2.31 1.74 3.12
CA VAL A 50 1.63 1.19 4.30
C VAL A 50 0.29 0.67 3.84
N GLU A 51 0.12 -0.63 3.94
CA GLU A 51 -1.13 -1.31 3.61
C GLU A 51 -1.87 -1.69 4.89
N ASN A 52 -3.21 -1.71 4.80
CA ASN A 52 -4.10 -2.03 5.90
C ASN A 52 -3.81 -1.18 7.16
N ILE A 53 -3.80 0.16 7.00
CA ILE A 53 -3.52 1.12 8.08
C ILE A 53 -4.43 0.88 9.30
N LEU A 54 -5.67 0.44 9.07
CA LEU A 54 -6.66 0.13 10.10
C LEU A 54 -6.39 -1.18 10.87
N ASN A 55 -5.33 -1.91 10.51
CA ASN A 55 -4.87 -3.16 11.12
C ASN A 55 -5.99 -4.20 11.27
N LYS A 56 -6.73 -4.46 10.18
CA LYS A 56 -7.75 -5.51 10.18
C LYS A 56 -7.11 -6.88 9.96
N GLU A 57 -7.43 -7.80 10.85
CA GLU A 57 -6.94 -9.18 10.82
C GLU A 57 -8.15 -10.10 10.72
N ILE A 58 -8.20 -10.89 9.64
CA ILE A 58 -9.23 -11.91 9.44
C ILE A 58 -8.52 -13.17 8.93
N ASP A 59 -8.24 -14.09 9.85
CA ASP A 59 -7.49 -15.32 9.58
C ASP A 59 -8.15 -16.16 8.48
N ASP A 60 -9.47 -16.30 8.53
CA ASP A 60 -10.25 -17.06 7.55
C ASP A 60 -10.08 -16.50 6.12
N LEU A 61 -9.75 -15.22 5.95
CA LEU A 61 -9.59 -14.55 4.65
C LEU A 61 -8.13 -14.32 4.25
N TYR A 62 -7.16 -14.87 4.98
CA TYR A 62 -5.73 -14.56 4.81
C TYR A 62 -5.43 -13.06 4.84
N MET A 63 -6.25 -12.29 5.56
CA MET A 63 -6.03 -10.86 5.71
C MET A 63 -5.13 -10.66 6.92
N PHE A 64 -3.84 -10.55 6.64
CA PHE A 64 -2.83 -10.21 7.63
C PHE A 64 -2.94 -8.72 8.01
N GLY A 65 -2.48 -8.37 9.21
CA GLY A 65 -2.57 -7.00 9.76
C GLY A 65 -1.81 -5.95 8.95
N ARG A 66 -1.42 -4.84 9.59
CA ARG A 66 -0.73 -3.75 8.88
C ARG A 66 0.60 -4.21 8.30
N VAL A 67 0.83 -3.92 7.02
CA VAL A 67 2.09 -4.25 6.32
C VAL A 67 2.80 -2.97 5.90
N TRP A 68 4.14 -2.97 6.07
CA TRP A 68 5.02 -1.92 5.56
C TRP A 68 5.86 -2.47 4.41
N CYS A 69 5.81 -1.79 3.27
CA CYS A 69 6.59 -2.15 2.08
C CYS A 69 7.57 -1.02 1.76
N ILE A 70 8.84 -1.35 1.58
CA ILE A 70 9.87 -0.39 1.17
C ILE A 70 10.71 -0.99 0.05
N GLY A 71 11.21 -0.17 -0.87
CA GLY A 71 12.17 -0.65 -1.85
C GLY A 71 12.77 0.43 -2.73
N ALA A 72 13.65 0.00 -3.61
CA ALA A 72 14.39 0.85 -4.52
C ALA A 72 14.52 0.20 -5.89
N GLU A 73 14.43 1.01 -6.94
CA GLU A 73 14.69 0.64 -8.32
C GLU A 73 15.97 1.35 -8.78
N MET A 74 16.93 0.59 -9.33
CA MET A 74 18.16 1.11 -9.92
C MET A 74 18.26 0.66 -11.39
N LYS A 75 18.60 1.60 -12.28
CA LYS A 75 18.86 1.34 -13.71
C LYS A 75 20.36 1.38 -13.98
N PHE A 76 20.84 0.44 -14.81
CA PHE A 76 22.25 0.30 -15.21
C PHE A 76 22.41 0.55 -16.71
#